data_AF-A0A1Q7SJK4-F1
#
_entry.id   AF-A0A1Q7SJK4-F1
#
_cell.length_a   1.000
_cell.length_b   1.000
_cell.length_c   1.000
_cell.angle_alpha   90.00
_cell.angle_beta   90.00
_cell.angle_gamma   90.00
#
_symmetry.space_group_name_H-M   'P 1'
#
loop_
_entity.id
_entity.type
_entity.pdbx_description
1 polymer ?
#
loop_
_entity_poly.entity_id
_entity_poly.type
_entity_poly.pdbx_seq_one_letter_code
_entity_poly.pdbx_strand_id
1 'polypeptide(L)'
;MATAIVAAAFVSGTLGWLVPSEPRRDGVAHIVGPPSRRLLGLGLVAFLGLLAEGAMGDWSAVYLHDALGQSGAAAATGFAAFSLAMAVGRLGGDRLADGLGPRALLRASGAVAAAGLGVALIAGEPRVALAGFAAVGLGIANIIPVTFRSAGRVSDVPAGTALAAVATTGYLGYLAGPPLIGLVAETTSLPLGLGIVSACCALVAVRAGSVPRR
;
A
#
# COMPACT_ATOMS: atom_id res chain seq x y z
N MET A 1 25.79 -11.63 1.69
CA MET A 1 26.60 -11.09 2.80
C MET A 1 26.78 -9.57 2.68
N ALA A 2 27.17 -9.03 1.52
CA ALA A 2 27.32 -7.58 1.29
C ALA A 2 26.04 -6.75 1.52
N THR A 3 24.88 -7.25 1.13
CA THR A 3 23.57 -6.60 1.33
C THR A 3 23.18 -6.45 2.80
N ALA A 4 23.50 -7.44 3.63
CA ALA A 4 23.24 -7.38 5.08
C ALA A 4 24.11 -6.33 5.78
N ILE A 5 25.35 -6.16 5.31
CA ILE A 5 26.31 -5.19 5.87
C ILE A 5 25.89 -3.76 5.53
N VAL A 6 25.43 -3.51 4.29
CA VAL A 6 24.93 -2.19 3.88
C VAL A 6 23.65 -1.82 4.64
N ALA A 7 22.73 -2.78 4.83
CA ALA A 7 21.52 -2.57 5.62
C ALA A 7 21.85 -2.28 7.10
N ALA A 8 22.77 -3.05 7.69
CA ALA A 8 23.19 -2.84 9.08
C ALA A 8 23.88 -1.48 9.27
N ALA A 9 24.76 -1.07 8.34
CA ALA A 9 25.44 0.23 8.40
C ALA A 9 24.47 1.40 8.27
N PHE A 10 23.46 1.28 7.41
CA PHE A 10 22.42 2.30 7.23
C PHE A 10 21.52 2.43 8.47
N VAL A 11 21.12 1.30 9.06
CA VAL A 11 20.36 1.27 10.32
C VAL A 11 21.20 1.87 11.46
N SER A 12 22.43 1.41 11.68
CA SER A 12 23.28 1.93 12.75
C SER A 12 23.60 3.42 12.60
N GLY A 13 23.78 3.92 11.38
CA GLY A 13 23.99 5.34 11.12
C GLY A 13 22.77 6.22 11.40
N THR A 14 21.55 5.64 11.34
CA THR A 14 20.29 6.38 11.56
C THR A 14 19.75 6.24 12.99
N LEU A 15 20.19 5.22 13.75
CA LEU A 15 19.84 5.05 15.17
C LEU A 15 20.25 6.24 16.05
N GLY A 16 21.37 6.90 15.75
CA GLY A 16 21.82 8.10 16.47
C GLY A 16 20.97 9.35 16.23
N TRP A 17 20.12 9.32 15.19
CA TRP A 17 19.19 10.39 14.82
C TRP A 17 17.74 10.10 15.21
N LEU A 18 17.46 8.93 15.78
CA LEU A 18 16.15 8.62 16.35
C LEU A 18 15.98 9.41 17.66
N VAL A 19 15.09 10.41 17.60
CA VAL A 19 14.68 11.19 18.76
C VAL A 19 14.24 10.23 19.88
N PRO A 20 14.82 10.31 21.09
CA PRO A 20 14.37 9.55 22.24
C PRO A 20 12.87 9.78 22.44
N SER A 21 12.07 8.77 22.12
CA SER A 21 10.64 8.78 22.37
C SER A 21 10.48 8.27 23.78
N GLU A 22 10.41 9.16 24.77
CA GLU A 22 9.95 8.80 26.11
C GLU A 22 8.67 7.98 25.93
N PRO A 23 8.64 6.69 26.33
CA PRO A 23 7.43 5.90 26.21
C PRO A 23 6.42 6.52 27.14
N ARG A 24 5.54 7.36 26.60
CA ARG A 24 4.41 7.90 27.35
C ARG A 24 3.65 6.67 27.83
N ARG A 25 3.66 6.47 29.15
CA ARG A 25 2.91 5.43 29.86
C ARG A 25 1.42 5.78 29.79
N ASP A 26 0.88 5.84 28.59
CA ASP A 26 -0.55 5.72 28.39
C ASP A 26 -0.81 4.24 28.67
N GLY A 27 -1.38 3.95 29.85
CA GLY A 27 -1.74 2.59 30.23
C GLY A 27 -2.46 1.91 29.07
N VAL A 28 -2.26 0.59 28.92
CA VAL A 28 -2.97 -0.22 27.92
C VAL A 28 -4.47 -0.02 28.17
N ALA A 29 -5.05 0.98 27.49
CA ALA A 29 -6.46 1.24 27.57
C ALA A 29 -7.08 0.02 26.91
N HIS A 30 -7.64 -0.85 27.76
CA HIS A 30 -8.52 -1.90 27.29
C HIS A 30 -9.54 -1.23 26.37
N ILE A 31 -9.58 -1.67 25.12
CA ILE A 31 -10.52 -1.20 24.11
C ILE A 31 -11.89 -1.75 24.51
N VAL A 32 -12.50 -1.19 25.55
CA VAL A 32 -13.87 -1.51 25.96
C VAL A 32 -14.78 -0.54 25.23
N GLY A 33 -14.91 -0.74 23.92
CA GLY A 33 -15.79 0.05 23.06
C GLY A 33 -15.56 -0.22 21.57
N PRO A 34 -16.61 -0.15 20.73
CA PRO A 34 -16.45 -0.31 19.28
C PRO A 34 -15.57 0.83 18.71
N PRO A 35 -14.64 0.53 17.78
CA PRO A 35 -13.78 1.54 17.18
C PRO A 35 -14.61 2.62 16.48
N SER A 36 -14.14 3.87 16.55
CA SER A 36 -14.85 4.98 15.93
C SER A 36 -14.97 4.78 14.41
N ARG A 37 -16.04 5.34 13.81
CA ARG A 37 -16.25 5.26 12.36
C ARG A 37 -15.06 5.81 11.55
N ARG A 38 -14.33 6.79 12.12
CA ARG A 38 -13.12 7.34 11.50
C ARG A 38 -11.98 6.33 11.51
N LEU A 39 -11.74 5.69 12.66
CA LEU A 39 -10.70 4.68 12.81
C LEU A 39 -10.98 3.45 11.93
N LEU A 40 -12.23 3.01 11.84
CA LEU A 40 -12.67 1.95 10.91
C LEU A 40 -12.41 2.32 9.44
N GLY A 41 -12.69 3.57 9.06
CA GLY A 41 -12.42 4.06 7.71
C GLY A 41 -10.93 4.06 7.38
N LEU A 42 -10.08 4.49 8.32
CA LEU A 42 -8.63 4.46 8.15
C LEU A 42 -8.09 3.02 8.12
N GLY A 43 -8.58 2.14 8.99
CA GLY A 43 -8.25 0.71 8.96
C GLY A 43 -8.60 0.06 7.63
N LEU A 44 -9.77 0.37 7.05
CA LEU A 44 -10.16 -0.11 5.73
C LEU A 44 -9.23 0.41 4.62
N VAL A 45 -8.86 1.70 4.63
CA VAL A 45 -7.93 2.26 3.64
C VAL A 45 -6.55 1.59 3.76
N ALA A 46 -6.06 1.38 4.98
CA ALA A 46 -4.81 0.67 5.21
C ALA A 46 -4.88 -0.78 4.72
N PHE A 47 -5.96 -1.50 5.02
CA PHE A 47 -6.20 -2.87 4.55
C PHE A 47 -6.15 -2.94 3.03
N LEU A 48 -6.90 -2.08 2.32
CA LEU A 48 -6.95 -2.09 0.86
C LEU A 48 -5.60 -1.72 0.23
N GLY A 49 -4.89 -0.75 0.80
CA GLY A 49 -3.58 -0.34 0.33
C GLY A 49 -2.52 -1.43 0.49
N LEU A 50 -2.46 -2.06 1.67
CA LEU A 50 -1.50 -3.13 1.94
C LEU A 50 -1.87 -4.45 1.26
N LEU A 51 -3.16 -4.72 1.05
CA LEU A 51 -3.61 -5.82 0.18
C LEU A 51 -3.08 -5.64 -1.24
N ALA A 52 -3.22 -4.44 -1.79
CA ALA A 52 -2.67 -4.11 -3.10
C ALA A 52 -1.14 -4.23 -3.12
N GLU A 53 -0.45 -3.74 -2.08
CA GLU A 53 1.01 -3.83 -1.97
C GLU A 53 1.50 -5.29 -1.96
N GLY A 54 0.93 -6.13 -1.10
CA GLY A 54 1.31 -7.55 -1.00
C GLY A 54 0.98 -8.32 -2.28
N ALA A 55 -0.21 -8.14 -2.83
CA ALA A 55 -0.61 -8.78 -4.08
C ALA A 55 0.31 -8.42 -5.25
N MET A 56 0.70 -7.15 -5.39
CA MET A 56 1.58 -6.70 -6.46
C MET A 56 3.02 -7.17 -6.26
N GLY A 57 3.46 -7.31 -5.00
CA GLY A 57 4.73 -7.91 -4.66
C GLY A 57 4.85 -9.34 -5.17
N ASP A 58 3.80 -10.13 -4.98
CA ASP A 58 3.84 -11.57 -5.26
C ASP A 58 3.43 -11.93 -6.69
N TRP A 59 2.47 -11.20 -7.28
CA TRP A 59 1.85 -11.59 -8.54
C TRP A 59 2.31 -10.80 -9.77
N SER A 60 3.05 -9.70 -9.62
CA SER A 60 3.49 -8.89 -10.78
C SER A 60 4.42 -9.66 -11.72
N ALA A 61 5.41 -10.37 -11.17
CA ALA A 61 6.30 -11.22 -11.95
C ALA A 61 5.56 -12.46 -12.49
N VAL A 62 4.72 -13.09 -11.66
CA VAL A 62 3.93 -14.26 -12.05
C VAL A 62 3.00 -13.92 -13.22
N TYR A 63 2.38 -12.75 -13.23
CA TYR A 63 1.54 -12.31 -14.35
C TYR A 63 2.32 -12.17 -15.66
N LEU A 64 3.49 -11.53 -15.62
CA LEU A 64 4.32 -11.41 -16.83
C LEU A 64 4.77 -12.76 -17.35
N HIS A 65 5.14 -13.69 -16.46
CA HIS A 65 5.61 -15.01 -16.82
C HIS A 65 4.47 -15.93 -17.28
N ASP A 66 3.50 -16.17 -16.42
CA ASP A 66 2.47 -17.20 -16.62
C ASP A 66 1.33 -16.72 -17.54
N ALA A 67 0.94 -15.44 -17.45
CA ALA A 67 -0.16 -14.92 -18.26
C ALA A 67 0.30 -14.28 -19.58
N LEU A 68 1.48 -13.65 -19.59
CA LEU A 68 2.02 -12.93 -20.77
C LEU A 68 3.23 -13.61 -21.43
N GLY A 69 3.62 -14.81 -20.97
CA GLY A 69 4.63 -15.66 -21.60
C GLY A 69 6.05 -15.07 -21.59
N GLN A 70 6.36 -14.15 -20.69
CA GLN A 70 7.70 -13.58 -20.56
C GLN A 70 8.67 -14.57 -19.90
N SER A 71 9.94 -14.54 -20.31
CA SER A 71 10.99 -15.28 -19.60
C SER A 71 11.09 -14.85 -18.13
N GLY A 72 11.59 -15.72 -17.25
CA GLY A 72 11.72 -15.39 -15.81
C GLY A 72 12.53 -14.12 -15.54
N ALA A 73 13.59 -13.87 -16.31
CA ALA A 73 14.39 -12.64 -16.19
C ALA A 73 13.61 -11.39 -16.61
N ALA A 74 12.84 -11.47 -17.71
CA ALA A 74 11.98 -10.38 -18.15
C ALA A 74 10.81 -10.16 -17.18
N ALA A 75 10.22 -11.22 -16.65
CA ALA A 75 9.12 -11.16 -15.69
C ALA A 75 9.49 -10.45 -14.38
N ALA A 76 10.73 -10.64 -13.90
CA ALA A 76 11.24 -9.94 -12.72
C ALA A 76 11.21 -8.40 -12.84
N THR A 77 11.20 -7.88 -14.07
CA THR A 77 11.09 -6.42 -14.31
C THR A 77 9.73 -5.86 -13.87
N GLY A 78 8.69 -6.68 -13.76
CA GLY A 78 7.38 -6.26 -13.24
C GLY A 78 7.46 -5.83 -11.78
N PHE A 79 8.03 -6.67 -10.93
CA PHE A 79 8.27 -6.34 -9.53
C PHE A 79 9.23 -5.15 -9.42
N ALA A 80 10.30 -5.12 -10.22
CA ALA A 80 11.25 -4.01 -10.21
C ALA A 80 10.59 -2.66 -10.56
N ALA A 81 9.75 -2.63 -11.60
CA ALA A 81 9.02 -1.43 -12.02
C ALA A 81 8.09 -0.93 -10.90
N PHE A 82 7.33 -1.85 -10.28
CA PHE A 82 6.48 -1.54 -9.13
C PHE A 82 7.28 -0.99 -7.94
N SER A 83 8.36 -1.67 -7.53
CA SER A 83 9.15 -1.28 -6.37
C SER A 83 9.91 0.03 -6.57
N LEU A 84 10.48 0.26 -7.76
CA LEU A 84 11.17 1.52 -8.08
C LEU A 84 10.18 2.69 -8.09
N ALA A 85 9.04 2.51 -8.75
CA ALA A 85 7.95 3.47 -8.76
C ALA A 85 7.47 3.80 -7.34
N MET A 86 7.30 2.78 -6.49
CA MET A 86 6.93 2.97 -5.08
C MET A 86 7.99 3.74 -4.31
N ALA A 87 9.28 3.42 -4.50
CA ALA A 87 10.37 4.15 -3.86
C ALA A 87 10.37 5.63 -4.25
N VAL A 88 10.23 5.92 -5.55
CA VAL A 88 10.10 7.29 -6.06
C VAL A 88 8.88 8.00 -5.44
N GLY A 89 7.74 7.32 -5.39
CA GLY A 89 6.50 7.85 -4.79
C GLY A 89 6.65 8.17 -3.31
N ARG A 90 7.36 7.34 -2.55
CA ARG A 90 7.65 7.56 -1.11
C ARG A 90 8.61 8.74 -0.91
N LEU A 91 9.64 8.88 -1.74
CA LEU A 91 10.60 9.99 -1.67
C LEU A 91 9.97 11.35 -2.04
N GLY A 92 9.00 11.35 -2.97
CA GLY A 92 8.25 12.55 -3.35
C GLY A 92 6.99 12.82 -2.51
N GLY A 93 6.62 11.86 -1.64
CA GLY A 93 5.31 11.80 -1.00
C GLY A 93 5.00 12.98 -0.09
N ASP A 94 5.96 13.42 0.72
CA ASP A 94 5.75 14.52 1.67
C ASP A 94 5.42 15.83 0.96
N ARG A 95 6.15 16.16 -0.12
CA ARG A 95 5.89 17.37 -0.91
C ARG A 95 4.50 17.33 -1.57
N LEU A 96 4.09 16.17 -2.06
CA LEU A 96 2.76 15.98 -2.65
C LEU A 96 1.66 16.09 -1.59
N ALA A 97 1.89 15.55 -0.40
CA ALA A 97 0.94 15.61 0.71
C ALA A 97 0.74 17.05 1.20
N ASP A 98 1.80 17.85 1.25
CA ASP A 98 1.74 19.25 1.67
C ASP A 98 1.03 20.13 0.63
N GLY A 99 1.20 19.84 -0.68
CA GLY A 99 0.56 20.58 -1.75
C GLY A 99 -0.91 20.22 -2.02
N LEU A 100 -1.25 18.91 -2.03
CA LEU A 100 -2.58 18.41 -2.40
C LEU A 100 -3.50 18.18 -1.19
N GLY A 101 -2.90 17.97 -0.01
CA GLY A 101 -3.60 17.54 1.19
C GLY A 101 -3.96 16.04 1.19
N PRO A 102 -4.22 15.46 2.39
CA PRO A 102 -4.40 14.01 2.57
C PRO A 102 -5.48 13.38 1.70
N ARG A 103 -6.67 14.00 1.62
CA ARG A 103 -7.81 13.46 0.87
C ARG A 103 -7.55 13.41 -0.63
N ALA A 104 -7.08 14.52 -1.20
CA ALA A 104 -6.88 14.61 -2.64
C ALA A 104 -5.73 13.69 -3.08
N LEU A 105 -4.68 13.60 -2.26
CA LEU A 105 -3.59 12.66 -2.49
C LEU A 105 -4.09 11.21 -2.50
N LEU A 106 -4.83 10.77 -1.47
CA LEU A 106 -5.39 9.40 -1.43
C LEU A 106 -6.32 9.11 -2.62
N ARG A 107 -7.13 10.10 -3.03
CA ARG A 107 -8.01 9.96 -4.19
C ARG A 107 -7.24 9.80 -5.49
N ALA A 108 -6.23 10.65 -5.71
CA ALA A 108 -5.38 10.57 -6.89
C ALA A 108 -4.57 9.26 -6.91
N SER A 109 -3.99 8.89 -5.77
CA SER A 109 -3.27 7.64 -5.54
C SER A 109 -4.08 6.41 -5.95
N GLY A 110 -5.30 6.27 -5.41
CA GLY A 110 -6.18 5.16 -5.75
C GLY A 110 -6.61 5.17 -7.21
N ALA A 111 -6.92 6.34 -7.77
CA ALA A 111 -7.36 6.47 -9.16
C ALA A 111 -6.26 6.09 -10.16
N VAL A 112 -5.03 6.58 -9.95
CA VAL A 112 -3.88 6.27 -10.80
C VAL A 112 -3.55 4.78 -10.75
N ALA A 113 -3.54 4.19 -9.55
CA ALA A 113 -3.28 2.75 -9.39
C ALA A 113 -4.38 1.89 -10.04
N ALA A 114 -5.65 2.23 -9.80
CA ALA A 114 -6.78 1.48 -10.35
C ALA A 114 -6.81 1.54 -11.89
N ALA A 115 -6.67 2.75 -12.45
CA ALA A 115 -6.67 2.95 -13.90
C ALA A 115 -5.44 2.31 -14.56
N GLY A 116 -4.25 2.50 -13.99
CA GLY A 116 -3.02 1.93 -14.52
C GLY A 116 -3.07 0.41 -14.58
N LEU A 117 -3.51 -0.24 -13.49
CA LEU A 117 -3.66 -1.70 -13.48
C LEU A 117 -4.81 -2.16 -14.37
N GLY A 118 -5.95 -1.47 -14.36
CA GLY A 118 -7.10 -1.83 -15.20
C GLY A 118 -6.74 -1.82 -16.68
N VAL A 119 -6.03 -0.79 -17.14
CA VAL A 119 -5.52 -0.68 -18.52
C VAL A 119 -4.53 -1.80 -18.82
N ALA A 120 -3.58 -2.08 -17.92
CA ALA A 120 -2.63 -3.17 -18.08
C ALA A 120 -3.31 -4.53 -18.29
N LEU A 121 -4.31 -4.84 -17.45
CA LEU A 121 -5.03 -6.11 -17.50
C LEU A 121 -5.89 -6.26 -18.75
N ILE A 122 -6.52 -5.17 -19.22
CA ILE A 122 -7.33 -5.16 -20.45
C ILE A 122 -6.43 -5.29 -21.70
N ALA A 123 -5.29 -4.60 -21.70
CA ALA A 123 -4.39 -4.58 -22.84
C ALA A 123 -3.66 -5.93 -23.03
N GLY A 124 -3.29 -6.61 -21.94
CA GLY A 124 -2.62 -7.91 -22.00
C GLY A 124 -1.27 -7.86 -22.73
N GLU A 125 -0.55 -6.73 -22.66
CA GLU A 125 0.73 -6.54 -23.33
C GLU A 125 1.84 -6.23 -22.29
N PRO A 126 3.03 -6.85 -22.37
CA PRO A 126 4.07 -6.72 -21.35
C PRO A 126 4.52 -5.29 -21.03
N ARG A 127 4.71 -4.42 -22.04
CA ARG A 127 5.13 -3.03 -21.84
C ARG A 127 4.03 -2.22 -21.17
N VAL A 128 2.76 -2.43 -21.57
CA VAL A 128 1.61 -1.79 -20.92
C VAL A 128 1.47 -2.29 -19.48
N ALA A 129 1.72 -3.57 -19.23
CA ALA A 129 1.73 -4.15 -17.88
C ALA A 129 2.79 -3.50 -16.99
N LEU A 130 4.02 -3.33 -17.49
CA LEU A 130 5.08 -2.62 -16.75
C LEU A 130 4.69 -1.19 -16.38
N ALA A 131 4.09 -0.44 -17.32
CA ALA A 131 3.60 0.90 -17.05
C ALA A 131 2.47 0.91 -16.00
N GLY A 132 1.55 -0.07 -16.08
CA GLY A 132 0.49 -0.26 -15.10
C GLY A 132 1.03 -0.58 -13.71
N PHE A 133 2.02 -1.48 -13.60
CA PHE A 133 2.65 -1.86 -12.33
C PHE A 133 3.41 -0.69 -11.70
N ALA A 134 4.11 0.10 -12.52
CA ALA A 134 4.71 1.36 -12.07
C ALA A 134 3.65 2.36 -11.58
N ALA A 135 2.54 2.51 -12.31
CA ALA A 135 1.43 3.37 -11.89
C ALA A 135 0.82 2.92 -10.56
N VAL A 136 0.69 1.60 -10.33
CA VAL A 136 0.25 1.05 -9.05
C VAL A 136 1.25 1.38 -7.95
N GLY A 137 2.55 1.13 -8.17
CA GLY A 137 3.61 1.42 -7.20
C GLY A 137 3.63 2.89 -6.79
N LEU A 138 3.61 3.81 -7.75
CA LEU A 138 3.51 5.26 -7.52
C LEU A 138 2.22 5.63 -6.80
N GLY A 139 1.08 5.07 -7.23
CA GLY A 139 -0.23 5.38 -6.69
C GLY A 139 -0.33 4.97 -5.21
N ILE A 140 0.01 3.73 -4.87
CA ILE A 140 -0.19 3.24 -3.51
C ILE A 140 0.88 3.71 -2.51
N ALA A 141 2.03 4.22 -2.99
CA ALA A 141 3.17 4.63 -2.17
C ALA A 141 2.80 5.49 -0.95
N ASN A 142 1.84 6.40 -1.12
CA ASN A 142 1.45 7.37 -0.10
C ASN A 142 0.25 6.95 0.75
N ILE A 143 -0.40 5.81 0.44
CA ILE A 143 -1.61 5.38 1.15
C ILE A 143 -1.29 5.15 2.63
N ILE A 144 -0.28 4.37 2.95
CA ILE A 144 0.05 4.01 4.33
C ILE A 144 0.60 5.19 5.14
N PRO A 145 1.59 5.97 4.67
CA PRO A 145 2.07 7.14 5.40
C PRO A 145 0.97 8.15 5.72
N VAL A 146 0.10 8.45 4.74
CA VAL A 146 -1.02 9.39 4.92
C VAL A 146 -2.06 8.83 5.89
N THR A 147 -2.35 7.54 5.81
CA THR A 147 -3.31 6.88 6.69
C THR A 147 -2.81 6.86 8.14
N PHE A 148 -1.53 6.57 8.37
CA PHE A 148 -0.93 6.59 9.70
C PHE A 148 -0.87 8.00 10.28
N ARG A 149 -0.47 9.00 9.47
CA ARG A 149 -0.52 10.42 9.86
C ARG A 149 -1.93 10.82 10.29
N SER A 150 -2.94 10.37 9.56
CA SER A 150 -4.35 10.66 9.87
C SER A 150 -4.82 9.95 11.14
N ALA A 151 -4.41 8.69 11.34
CA ALA A 151 -4.75 7.90 12.52
C ALA A 151 -4.18 8.51 13.80
N GLY A 152 -2.94 8.99 13.77
CA GLY A 152 -2.32 9.66 14.92
C GLY A 152 -2.96 10.97 15.34
N ARG A 153 -3.85 11.55 14.51
CA ARG A 153 -4.61 12.79 14.80
C ARG A 153 -6.04 12.52 15.26
N VAL A 154 -6.45 11.27 15.30
CA VAL A 154 -7.78 10.90 15.79
C VAL A 154 -7.81 11.12 17.31
N SER A 155 -8.66 12.03 17.78
CA SER A 155 -8.72 12.46 19.18
C SER A 155 -9.56 11.55 20.08
N ASP A 156 -10.23 10.55 19.53
CA ASP A 156 -11.15 9.67 20.27
C ASP A 156 -10.44 8.50 20.99
N VAL A 157 -9.18 8.23 20.66
CA VAL A 157 -8.35 7.19 21.28
C VAL A 157 -6.88 7.66 21.37
N PRO A 158 -6.06 7.08 22.26
CA PRO A 158 -4.63 7.35 22.29
C PRO A 158 -3.98 7.08 20.92
N ALA A 159 -3.08 7.96 20.49
CA ALA A 159 -2.47 7.88 19.16
C ALA A 159 -1.74 6.55 18.91
N GLY A 160 -1.04 6.02 19.93
CA GLY A 160 -0.39 4.71 19.85
C GLY A 160 -1.38 3.57 19.59
N THR A 161 -2.54 3.59 20.25
CA THR A 161 -3.62 2.60 20.05
C THR A 161 -4.25 2.73 18.67
N ALA A 162 -4.52 3.96 18.19
CA ALA A 162 -5.02 4.18 16.83
C ALA A 162 -4.06 3.62 15.77
N LEU A 163 -2.77 3.94 15.91
CA LEU A 163 -1.73 3.47 15.00
C LEU A 163 -1.61 1.94 15.02
N ALA A 164 -1.59 1.33 16.20
CA ALA A 164 -1.54 -0.12 16.35
C ALA A 164 -2.75 -0.80 15.72
N ALA A 165 -3.97 -0.28 15.92
CA ALA A 165 -5.19 -0.81 15.33
C ALA A 165 -5.15 -0.74 13.79
N VAL A 166 -4.82 0.42 13.23
CA VAL A 166 -4.75 0.63 11.78
C VAL A 166 -3.64 -0.22 11.15
N ALA A 167 -2.46 -0.29 11.78
CA ALA A 167 -1.36 -1.13 11.31
C ALA A 167 -1.74 -2.61 11.31
N THR A 168 -2.35 -3.10 12.40
CA THR A 168 -2.83 -4.48 12.51
C THR A 168 -3.82 -4.80 11.39
N THR A 169 -4.83 -3.94 11.20
CA THR A 169 -5.80 -4.10 10.10
C THR A 169 -5.13 -4.04 8.72
N GLY A 170 -4.15 -3.16 8.54
CA GLY A 170 -3.35 -3.08 7.32
C GLY A 170 -2.60 -4.37 6.99
N TYR A 171 -1.87 -4.92 7.96
CA TYR A 171 -1.12 -6.16 7.78
C TYR A 171 -2.02 -7.38 7.51
N LEU A 172 -3.24 -7.41 8.06
CA LEU A 172 -4.23 -8.41 7.65
C LEU A 172 -4.51 -8.34 6.15
N GLY A 173 -4.60 -7.13 5.59
CA GLY A 173 -4.74 -6.93 4.14
C GLY A 173 -3.53 -7.45 3.37
N TYR A 174 -2.32 -7.12 3.82
CA TYR A 174 -1.07 -7.60 3.21
C TYR A 174 -1.00 -9.13 3.15
N LEU A 175 -1.35 -9.80 4.26
CA LEU A 175 -1.35 -11.26 4.36
C LEU A 175 -2.48 -11.91 3.57
N ALA A 176 -3.66 -11.27 3.52
CA ALA A 176 -4.81 -11.80 2.80
C ALA A 176 -4.71 -11.63 1.28
N GLY A 177 -3.99 -10.61 0.80
CA GLY A 177 -3.90 -10.29 -0.62
C GLY A 177 -3.47 -11.46 -1.48
N PRO A 178 -2.23 -11.97 -1.36
CA PRO A 178 -1.73 -13.01 -2.24
C PRO A 178 -2.59 -14.30 -2.27
N PRO A 179 -3.07 -14.85 -1.12
CA PRO A 179 -3.99 -15.98 -1.13
C PRO A 179 -5.33 -15.70 -1.83
N LEU A 180 -5.91 -14.50 -1.67
CA LEU A 180 -7.16 -14.14 -2.33
C LEU A 180 -6.99 -14.08 -3.86
N ILE A 181 -5.87 -13.53 -4.33
CA ILE A 181 -5.56 -13.48 -5.77
C ILE A 181 -5.36 -14.91 -6.31
N GLY A 182 -4.61 -15.75 -5.59
CA GLY A 182 -4.38 -17.15 -5.98
C GLY A 182 -5.67 -17.95 -6.12
N LEU A 183 -6.56 -17.87 -5.12
CA LEU A 183 -7.84 -18.60 -5.14
C LEU A 183 -8.73 -18.20 -6.33
N VAL A 184 -8.76 -16.90 -6.65
CA VAL A 184 -9.49 -16.42 -7.83
C VAL A 184 -8.78 -16.82 -9.12
N ALA A 185 -7.45 -16.80 -9.16
CA ALA A 185 -6.68 -17.22 -10.31
C ALA A 185 -6.87 -18.71 -10.64
N GLU A 186 -6.94 -19.57 -9.62
CA GLU A 186 -7.19 -21.01 -9.75
C GLU A 186 -8.57 -21.34 -10.33
N THR A 187 -9.60 -20.59 -9.92
CA THR A 187 -10.99 -20.83 -10.32
C THR A 187 -11.40 -20.08 -11.58
N THR A 188 -10.68 -19.02 -11.94
CA THR A 188 -10.98 -18.17 -13.09
C THR A 188 -9.74 -17.91 -13.94
N SER A 189 -8.98 -16.86 -13.66
CA SER A 189 -7.72 -16.52 -14.33
C SER A 189 -6.94 -15.50 -13.52
N LEU A 190 -5.61 -15.47 -13.68
CA LEU A 190 -4.74 -14.52 -13.00
C LEU A 190 -5.07 -13.03 -13.29
N PRO A 191 -5.40 -12.62 -14.53
CA PRO A 191 -5.84 -11.25 -14.79
C PRO A 191 -7.09 -10.86 -13.98
N LEU A 192 -8.06 -11.76 -13.83
CA LEU A 192 -9.25 -11.50 -13.01
C LEU A 192 -8.92 -11.43 -11.52
N GLY A 193 -8.02 -12.29 -11.04
CA GLY A 193 -7.47 -12.20 -9.68
C GLY A 193 -6.87 -10.82 -9.42
N LEU A 194 -5.96 -10.36 -10.26
CA LEU A 194 -5.36 -9.02 -10.18
C LEU A 194 -6.38 -7.88 -10.35
N GLY A 195 -7.53 -8.13 -10.97
CA GLY A 195 -8.66 -7.21 -10.99
C GLY A 195 -9.14 -6.80 -9.59
N ILE A 196 -9.00 -7.67 -8.59
CA ILE A 196 -9.28 -7.34 -7.18
C ILE A 196 -8.41 -6.17 -6.70
N VAL A 197 -7.13 -6.16 -7.06
CA VAL A 197 -6.22 -5.08 -6.70
C VAL A 197 -6.68 -3.75 -7.29
N SER A 198 -7.05 -3.75 -8.58
CA SER A 198 -7.59 -2.56 -9.24
C SER A 198 -8.88 -2.07 -8.55
N ALA A 199 -9.78 -2.99 -8.19
CA ALA A 199 -11.00 -2.67 -7.44
C ALA A 199 -10.70 -2.11 -6.04
N CYS A 200 -9.73 -2.66 -5.32
CA CYS A 200 -9.29 -2.15 -4.02
C CYS A 200 -8.75 -0.72 -4.14
N CYS A 201 -7.90 -0.44 -5.14
CA CYS A 201 -7.39 0.91 -5.41
C CYS A 201 -8.52 1.89 -5.78
N ALA A 202 -9.49 1.46 -6.59
CA ALA A 202 -10.65 2.27 -6.93
C ALA A 202 -11.50 2.57 -5.69
N LEU A 203 -11.67 1.59 -4.80
CA LEU A 203 -12.38 1.77 -3.54
C LEU A 203 -11.65 2.75 -2.62
N VAL A 204 -10.32 2.72 -2.56
CA VAL A 204 -9.53 3.75 -1.86
C VAL A 204 -9.82 5.13 -2.46
N ALA A 205 -9.84 5.26 -3.80
CA ALA A 205 -10.10 6.54 -4.46
C ALA A 205 -11.47 7.12 -4.11
N VAL A 206 -12.51 6.27 -4.08
CA VAL A 206 -13.88 6.66 -3.72
C VAL A 206 -13.98 6.97 -2.21
N ARG A 207 -13.35 6.15 -1.36
CA ARG A 207 -13.43 6.29 0.10
C ARG A 207 -12.52 7.37 0.66
N ALA A 208 -11.57 7.91 -0.11
CA ALA A 208 -10.73 9.04 0.29
C ALA A 208 -11.54 10.28 0.73
N GLY A 209 -12.80 10.42 0.28
CA GLY A 209 -13.70 11.47 0.74
C GLY A 209 -14.10 11.39 2.23
N SER A 210 -13.98 10.22 2.87
CA SER A 210 -14.36 10.00 4.28
C SER A 210 -13.27 10.39 5.28
N VAL A 211 -12.01 10.45 4.86
CA VAL A 211 -10.88 10.95 5.67
C VAL A 211 -11.12 12.42 5.99
N PRO A 212 -10.89 13.01 7.18
CA PRO A 212 -11.09 14.43 7.48
C PRO A 212 -10.30 15.40 6.57
N ARG A 213 -10.78 16.65 6.41
CA ARG A 213 -10.24 17.63 5.43
C ARG A 213 -9.03 18.42 5.98
N ARG A 214 -8.64 18.16 7.24
CA ARG A 214 -7.63 18.89 8.02
C ARG A 214 -6.92 17.91 8.95
#